data_AF-A0A9X1I9E7-F1
#
_entry.id   AF-A0A9X1I9E7-F1
#
_cell.length_a   1.000
_cell.length_b   1.000
_cell.length_c   1.000
_cell.angle_alpha   90.00
_cell.angle_beta   90.00
_cell.angle_gamma   90.00
#
_symmetry.space_group_name_H-M   'P 1'
#
loop_
_entity.id
_entity.type
_entity.pdbx_description
1 polymer ?
#
loop_
_entity_poly.entity_id
_entity_poly.type
_entity_poly.pdbx_seq_one_letter_code
_entity_poly.pdbx_strand_id
1 'polypeptide(L)'
;MKTKKLTTTTILTILLISFSTYGQRLVKNEIDEFTGESIKETSWATISASLFEGFFAYYRFTKINETYYFNFKLIDEGKVFSIDKGQEFLFKLENNDILKLVNPKTKLTCYGCGSISLVGSEAEGVEVAYPISKQQLETLKKFSPAKFRVYVDEKHIEKTIRPKFVKNFYDVISLII
;
A
#
# COMPACT_ATOMS: atom_id res chain seq x y z
N MET A 1 10.13 -57.15 9.16
CA MET A 1 10.22 -55.96 10.02
C MET A 1 10.89 -54.82 9.25
N LYS A 2 10.14 -53.78 8.83
CA LYS A 2 10.58 -52.40 8.47
C LYS A 2 9.54 -51.72 7.55
N THR A 3 8.51 -51.13 8.13
CA THR A 3 7.51 -50.32 7.41
C THR A 3 7.06 -49.12 8.25
N LYS A 4 7.97 -48.25 8.72
CA LYS A 4 7.60 -47.02 9.47
C LYS A 4 8.61 -45.86 9.34
N LYS A 5 9.21 -45.63 8.17
CA LYS A 5 10.12 -44.46 7.97
C LYS A 5 9.69 -43.49 6.86
N LEU A 6 8.81 -43.89 5.94
CA LEU A 6 8.42 -43.04 4.81
C LEU A 6 7.29 -42.05 5.15
N THR A 7 6.51 -42.31 6.21
CA THR A 7 5.39 -41.44 6.62
C THR A 7 5.84 -40.25 7.47
N THR A 8 6.88 -40.41 8.30
CA THR A 8 7.33 -39.35 9.22
C THR A 8 8.02 -38.20 8.50
N THR A 9 8.81 -38.49 7.46
CA THR A 9 9.56 -37.47 6.71
C THR A 9 8.63 -36.57 5.89
N THR A 10 7.57 -37.13 5.31
CA THR A 10 6.59 -36.38 4.48
C THR A 10 5.72 -35.45 5.33
N ILE A 11 5.37 -35.86 6.55
CA ILE A 11 4.58 -35.02 7.48
C ILE A 11 5.38 -33.80 7.95
N LEU A 12 6.69 -33.96 8.18
CA LEU A 12 7.56 -32.86 8.63
C LEU A 12 7.73 -31.76 7.57
N THR A 13 7.78 -32.14 6.28
CA THR A 13 7.89 -31.18 5.17
C THR A 13 6.60 -30.38 4.95
N ILE A 14 5.43 -30.97 5.21
CA ILE A 14 4.12 -30.29 5.08
C ILE A 14 3.90 -29.27 6.22
N LEU A 15 4.41 -29.55 7.43
CA LEU A 15 4.34 -28.59 8.55
C LEU A 15 5.19 -27.33 8.32
N LEU A 16 6.35 -27.45 7.66
CA LEU A 16 7.26 -26.32 7.44
C LEU A 16 6.74 -25.30 6.41
N ILE A 17 5.86 -25.71 5.49
CA ILE A 17 5.29 -24.82 4.45
C ILE A 17 4.13 -23.97 5.01
N SER A 18 3.56 -24.37 6.15
CA SER A 18 2.35 -23.77 6.74
C SER A 18 2.59 -22.42 7.44
N PHE A 19 3.84 -21.98 7.60
CA PHE A 19 4.20 -20.75 8.31
C PHE A 19 4.31 -19.49 7.42
N SER A 20 3.94 -19.57 6.15
CA SER A 20 4.10 -18.44 5.21
C SER A 20 2.78 -17.77 4.82
N THR A 21 1.90 -17.52 5.79
CA THR A 21 0.75 -16.62 5.59
C THR A 21 1.21 -15.16 5.70
N TYR A 22 1.81 -14.64 4.63
CA TYR A 22 2.12 -13.21 4.51
C TYR A 22 0.84 -12.41 4.22
N GLY A 23 0.02 -12.21 5.26
CA GLY A 23 -1.09 -11.26 5.26
C GLY A 23 -0.61 -9.85 5.59
N GLN A 24 -1.32 -8.83 5.10
CA GLN A 24 -1.13 -7.47 5.61
C GLN A 24 -1.53 -7.41 7.09
N ARG A 25 -0.79 -6.65 7.88
CA ARG A 25 -0.96 -6.60 9.35
C ARG A 25 -0.88 -5.18 9.87
N LEU A 26 -1.39 -4.95 11.07
CA LEU A 26 -1.07 -3.73 11.82
C LEU A 26 0.40 -3.78 12.21
N VAL A 27 1.15 -2.74 11.84
CA VAL A 27 2.55 -2.55 12.26
C VAL A 27 2.64 -1.57 13.43
N LYS A 28 1.63 -0.72 13.61
CA LYS A 28 1.48 0.20 14.74
C LYS A 28 0.04 0.18 15.22
N ASN A 29 -0.15 0.13 16.53
CA ASN A 29 -1.44 0.25 17.21
C ASN A 29 -1.17 0.65 18.65
N GLU A 30 -0.90 1.94 18.87
CA GLU A 30 -0.46 2.47 20.15
C GLU A 30 -1.02 3.87 20.40
N ILE A 31 -0.88 4.33 21.63
CA ILE A 31 -1.07 5.72 21.99
C ILE A 31 0.33 6.30 22.17
N ASP A 32 0.64 7.35 21.44
CA ASP A 32 1.91 8.06 21.56
C ASP A 32 1.94 8.79 22.91
N GLU A 33 2.91 8.44 23.77
CA GLU A 33 2.97 8.92 25.15
C GLU A 33 3.25 10.44 25.26
N PHE A 34 3.85 11.05 24.24
CA PHE A 34 4.20 12.47 24.25
C PHE A 34 3.07 13.37 23.74
N THR A 35 2.34 12.89 22.73
CA THR A 35 1.29 13.66 22.06
C THR A 35 -0.13 13.25 22.50
N GLY A 36 -0.28 12.07 23.10
CA GLY A 36 -1.57 11.46 23.44
C GLY A 36 -2.34 10.95 22.22
N GLU A 37 -1.75 10.97 21.03
CA GLU A 37 -2.42 10.57 19.79
C GLU A 37 -2.55 9.05 19.70
N SER A 38 -3.74 8.56 19.36
CA SER A 38 -3.93 7.14 19.03
C SER A 38 -3.55 6.89 17.58
N ILE A 39 -2.56 6.03 17.34
CA ILE A 39 -2.00 5.78 16.01
C ILE A 39 -2.17 4.31 15.65
N LYS A 40 -2.81 4.06 14.51
CA LYS A 40 -2.86 2.75 13.85
C LYS A 40 -2.26 2.83 12.45
N GLU A 41 -1.37 1.91 12.11
CA GLU A 41 -0.76 1.83 10.78
C GLU A 41 -0.77 0.40 10.27
N THR A 42 -1.15 0.22 9.00
CA THR A 42 -0.98 -1.07 8.34
C THR A 42 0.44 -1.19 7.76
N SER A 43 0.88 -2.42 7.56
CA SER A 43 2.07 -2.71 6.74
C SER A 43 1.90 -2.14 5.35
N TRP A 44 3.01 -1.74 4.73
CA TRP A 44 3.03 -1.39 3.31
C TRP A 44 2.69 -2.58 2.42
N ALA A 45 1.95 -2.31 1.35
CA ALA A 45 1.62 -3.27 0.32
C ALA A 45 1.79 -2.70 -1.07
N THR A 46 2.06 -3.58 -2.02
CA THR A 46 2.21 -3.22 -3.42
C THR A 46 0.84 -2.99 -4.06
N ILE A 47 0.66 -1.84 -4.72
CA ILE A 47 -0.49 -1.59 -5.60
C ILE A 47 -0.13 -1.86 -7.06
N SER A 48 1.10 -1.56 -7.46
CA SER A 48 1.64 -1.89 -8.78
C SER A 48 3.17 -1.94 -8.72
N ALA A 49 3.77 -2.88 -9.44
CA ALA A 49 5.23 -3.01 -9.54
C ALA A 49 5.64 -3.61 -10.88
N SER A 50 6.69 -3.06 -11.46
CA SER A 50 7.36 -3.56 -12.66
C SER A 50 8.86 -3.31 -12.54
N LEU A 51 9.63 -4.38 -12.34
CA LEU A 51 11.09 -4.33 -12.28
C LEU A 51 11.70 -3.80 -13.59
N PHE A 52 11.16 -4.23 -14.73
CA PHE A 52 11.65 -3.83 -16.05
C PHE A 52 11.46 -2.33 -16.31
N GLU A 53 10.34 -1.77 -15.86
CA GLU A 53 10.05 -0.34 -16.00
C GLU A 53 10.63 0.50 -14.84
N GLY A 54 11.35 -0.10 -13.89
CA GLY A 54 11.80 0.61 -12.68
C GLY A 54 10.64 1.27 -11.90
N PHE A 55 9.43 0.73 -12.01
CA PHE A 55 8.22 1.32 -11.48
C PHE A 55 7.75 0.57 -10.23
N PHE A 56 7.63 1.27 -9.11
CA PHE A 56 7.14 0.68 -7.86
C PHE A 56 6.17 1.63 -7.18
N ALA A 57 4.98 1.14 -6.90
CA ALA A 57 3.95 1.86 -6.20
C ALA A 57 3.46 1.02 -5.01
N TYR A 58 3.48 1.63 -3.84
CA TYR A 58 3.05 1.03 -2.58
C TYR A 58 2.01 1.88 -1.89
N TYR A 59 1.21 1.25 -1.05
CA TYR A 59 0.25 1.92 -0.20
C TYR A 59 0.23 1.33 1.20
N ARG A 60 -0.24 2.14 2.15
CA ARG A 60 -0.75 1.68 3.45
C ARG A 60 -1.87 2.62 3.88
N PHE A 61 -2.62 2.19 4.88
CA PHE A 61 -3.56 3.07 5.54
C PHE A 61 -3.03 3.40 6.93
N THR A 62 -3.34 4.61 7.39
CA THR A 62 -2.97 5.11 8.71
C THR A 62 -4.19 5.81 9.32
N LYS A 63 -4.43 5.60 10.61
CA LYS A 63 -5.40 6.34 11.41
C LYS A 63 -4.66 7.04 12.55
N ILE A 64 -4.84 8.35 12.65
CA ILE A 64 -4.34 9.18 13.77
C ILE A 64 -5.56 9.85 14.39
N ASN A 65 -5.85 9.50 15.64
CA ASN A 65 -7.11 9.85 16.30
C ASN A 65 -8.29 9.45 15.41
N GLU A 66 -9.18 10.37 15.02
CA GLU A 66 -10.31 10.09 14.12
C GLU A 66 -10.04 10.41 12.64
N THR A 67 -8.79 10.72 12.28
CA THR A 67 -8.43 11.06 10.90
C THR A 67 -7.78 9.87 10.21
N TYR A 68 -8.22 9.56 8.99
CA TYR A 68 -7.69 8.48 8.18
C TYR A 68 -6.86 9.02 7.01
N TYR A 69 -5.81 8.28 6.68
CA TYR A 69 -4.90 8.60 5.59
C TYR A 69 -4.67 7.37 4.71
N PHE A 70 -4.66 7.61 3.41
CA PHE A 70 -4.09 6.72 2.40
C PHE A 70 -2.65 7.20 2.14
N ASN A 71 -1.67 6.47 2.65
CA ASN A 71 -0.26 6.75 2.37
C ASN A 71 0.13 6.04 1.08
N PHE A 72 0.84 6.75 0.22
CA PHE A 72 1.26 6.30 -1.09
C PHE A 72 2.76 6.54 -1.26
N LYS A 73 3.47 5.52 -1.72
CA LYS A 73 4.87 5.62 -2.13
C LYS A 73 5.00 5.32 -3.61
N LEU A 74 5.87 6.06 -4.30
CA LEU A 74 6.10 5.89 -5.73
C LEU A 74 7.57 6.05 -6.08
N ILE A 75 8.06 5.14 -6.91
CA ILE A 75 9.31 5.23 -7.68
C ILE A 75 8.92 5.13 -9.15
N ASP A 76 9.30 6.12 -9.96
CA ASP A 76 9.06 6.18 -11.42
C ASP A 76 10.41 6.22 -12.14
N GLU A 77 10.95 5.05 -12.48
CA GLU A 77 12.25 4.92 -13.18
C GLU A 77 13.43 5.61 -12.46
N GLY A 78 13.31 5.84 -11.14
CA GLY A 78 14.31 6.60 -10.36
C GLY A 78 14.46 8.06 -10.80
N LYS A 79 13.46 8.63 -11.49
CA LYS A 79 13.44 10.03 -11.91
C LYS A 79 13.08 10.95 -10.73
N VAL A 80 13.58 12.18 -10.79
CA VAL A 80 13.15 13.27 -9.91
C VAL A 80 11.82 13.80 -10.42
N PHE A 81 10.84 13.93 -9.53
CA PHE A 81 9.52 14.48 -9.84
C PHE A 81 8.89 15.08 -8.58
N SER A 82 7.71 15.67 -8.75
CA SER A 82 6.92 16.27 -7.69
C SER A 82 5.46 15.83 -7.77
N ILE A 83 4.80 15.80 -6.62
CA ILE A 83 3.33 15.75 -6.53
C ILE A 83 2.91 17.03 -5.83
N ASP A 84 2.27 17.92 -6.57
CA ASP A 84 1.92 19.24 -6.08
C ASP A 84 0.71 19.23 -5.16
N LYS A 85 0.62 20.24 -4.29
CA LYS A 85 -0.56 20.50 -3.49
C LYS A 85 -1.77 20.69 -4.40
N GLY A 86 -2.88 20.04 -4.05
CA GLY A 86 -4.13 20.12 -4.81
C GLY A 86 -4.22 19.10 -5.95
N GLN A 87 -3.12 18.44 -6.34
CA GLN A 87 -3.18 17.34 -7.30
C GLN A 87 -3.94 16.15 -6.72
N GLU A 88 -4.69 15.46 -7.58
CA GLU A 88 -5.56 14.37 -7.20
C GLU A 88 -4.84 13.01 -7.29
N PHE A 89 -5.17 12.09 -6.39
CA PHE A 89 -4.98 10.66 -6.60
C PHE A 89 -6.36 10.06 -6.88
N LEU A 90 -6.47 9.33 -7.99
CA LEU A 90 -7.75 8.79 -8.46
C LEU A 90 -7.71 7.27 -8.42
N PHE A 91 -8.76 6.66 -7.86
CA PHE A 91 -9.07 5.26 -8.10
C PHE A 91 -10.25 5.16 -9.06
N LYS A 92 -10.11 4.33 -10.11
CA LYS A 92 -11.25 3.84 -10.89
C LYS A 92 -11.69 2.53 -10.26
N LEU A 93 -12.91 2.52 -9.72
CA LEU A 93 -13.48 1.36 -9.04
C LEU A 93 -14.13 0.42 -10.07
N GLU A 94 -14.32 -0.85 -9.68
CA GLU A 94 -14.92 -1.88 -10.54
C GLU A 94 -16.37 -1.56 -10.96
N ASN A 95 -17.10 -0.80 -10.14
CA ASN A 95 -18.44 -0.30 -10.46
C ASN A 95 -18.43 0.94 -11.37
N ASN A 96 -17.26 1.32 -11.90
CA ASN A 96 -16.99 2.52 -12.70
C ASN A 96 -17.02 3.86 -11.96
N ASP A 97 -17.21 3.89 -10.64
CA ASP A 97 -17.07 5.14 -9.89
C ASP A 97 -15.60 5.59 -9.82
N ILE A 98 -15.41 6.89 -9.58
CA ILE A 98 -14.09 7.49 -9.38
C ILE A 98 -14.01 8.00 -7.95
N LEU A 99 -13.11 7.42 -7.17
CA LEU A 99 -12.77 7.91 -5.84
C LEU A 99 -11.57 8.86 -5.97
N LYS A 100 -11.72 10.08 -5.46
CA LYS A 100 -10.72 11.13 -5.52
C LYS A 100 -10.14 11.44 -4.15
N LEU A 101 -8.82 11.54 -4.08
CA LEU A 101 -8.09 11.98 -2.89
C LEU A 101 -7.24 13.19 -3.27
N VAL A 102 -7.21 14.24 -2.47
CA VAL A 102 -6.48 15.47 -2.80
C VAL A 102 -5.21 15.56 -1.97
N ASN A 103 -4.07 15.81 -2.62
CA ASN A 103 -2.81 15.98 -1.94
C ASN A 103 -2.81 17.31 -1.14
N PRO A 104 -2.66 17.29 0.20
CA PRO A 104 -2.71 18.53 0.98
C PRO A 104 -1.44 19.37 0.89
N LYS A 105 -0.30 18.81 0.45
CA LYS A 105 1.01 19.48 0.48
C LYS A 105 1.89 19.03 -0.69
N THR A 106 2.60 19.96 -1.34
CA THR A 106 3.60 19.61 -2.36
C THR A 106 4.67 18.70 -1.76
N LYS A 107 5.00 17.63 -2.47
CA LYS A 107 6.03 16.65 -2.11
C LYS A 107 6.97 16.47 -3.29
N LEU A 108 8.26 16.69 -3.03
CA LEU A 108 9.35 16.39 -3.96
C LEU A 108 9.86 14.96 -3.71
N THR A 109 10.45 14.36 -4.73
CA THR A 109 11.20 13.11 -4.53
C THR A 109 12.37 13.30 -3.57
N CYS A 110 12.71 12.22 -2.89
CA CYS A 110 13.93 12.09 -2.12
C CYS A 110 14.45 10.65 -2.19
N TYR A 111 15.76 10.48 -2.01
CA TYR A 111 16.41 9.18 -1.94
C TYR A 111 15.72 8.25 -0.92
N GLY A 112 15.24 7.10 -1.41
CA GLY A 112 14.62 6.06 -0.60
C GLY A 112 13.18 6.33 -0.16
N CYS A 113 12.65 7.54 -0.39
CA CYS A 113 11.31 7.91 0.05
C CYS A 113 10.20 7.09 -0.61
N GLY A 114 10.42 6.61 -1.84
CA GLY A 114 9.50 5.69 -2.52
C GLY A 114 9.65 4.22 -2.13
N SER A 115 10.65 3.86 -1.33
CA SER A 115 10.93 2.47 -0.97
C SER A 115 10.26 2.06 0.36
N ILE A 116 10.01 0.75 0.48
CA ILE A 116 9.51 0.08 1.69
C ILE A 116 10.52 -0.92 2.27
N SER A 117 11.69 -1.09 1.64
CA SER A 117 12.74 -2.03 2.05
C SER A 117 14.08 -1.67 1.39
N LEU A 118 15.02 -2.62 1.28
CA LEU A 118 16.31 -2.41 0.58
C LEU A 118 16.12 -2.17 -0.92
N VAL A 119 15.08 -2.74 -1.54
CA VAL A 119 14.83 -2.56 -2.97
C VAL A 119 14.41 -1.12 -3.24
N GLY A 120 15.19 -0.39 -4.03
CA GLY A 120 14.92 1.01 -4.38
C GLY A 120 15.27 2.01 -3.27
N SER A 121 16.03 1.62 -2.24
CA SER A 121 16.47 2.53 -1.17
C SER A 121 17.38 3.66 -1.67
N GLU A 122 18.07 3.44 -2.79
CA GLU A 122 18.93 4.43 -3.46
C GLU A 122 18.20 5.15 -4.62
N ALA A 123 16.95 4.79 -4.91
CA ALA A 123 16.18 5.41 -5.97
C ALA A 123 15.49 6.69 -5.46
N GLU A 124 15.35 7.67 -6.36
CA GLU A 124 14.46 8.79 -6.15
C GLU A 124 13.00 8.31 -6.16
N GLY A 125 12.25 8.74 -5.16
CA GLY A 125 10.83 8.44 -5.06
C GLY A 125 10.15 9.37 -4.08
N VAL A 126 8.82 9.27 -3.97
CA VAL A 126 8.02 10.16 -3.12
C VAL A 126 7.17 9.36 -2.14
N GLU A 127 6.93 9.93 -0.97
CA GLU A 127 5.90 9.48 -0.03
C GLU A 127 4.89 10.60 0.21
N VAL A 128 3.61 10.31 -0.03
CA VAL A 128 2.50 11.24 0.13
C VAL A 128 1.43 10.62 1.02
N ALA A 129 0.87 11.41 1.93
CA ALA A 129 -0.27 11.01 2.76
C ALA A 129 -1.50 11.80 2.30
N TYR A 130 -2.47 11.08 1.74
CA TYR A 130 -3.74 11.64 1.29
C TYR A 130 -4.79 11.45 2.39
N PRO A 131 -5.44 12.53 2.88
CA PRO A 131 -6.61 12.39 3.72
C PRO A 131 -7.70 11.60 2.99
N ILE A 132 -8.31 10.64 3.68
CA ILE A 132 -9.42 9.84 3.15
C ILE A 132 -10.54 9.82 4.18
N SER A 133 -11.79 10.00 3.75
CA SER A 133 -12.92 9.95 4.67
C SER A 133 -13.30 8.52 5.02
N LYS A 134 -13.98 8.34 6.16
CA LYS A 134 -14.57 7.02 6.52
C LYS A 134 -15.52 6.52 5.43
N GLN A 135 -16.33 7.39 4.81
CA GLN A 135 -17.21 6.96 3.72
C GLN A 135 -16.42 6.46 2.51
N GLN A 136 -15.34 7.16 2.14
CA GLN A 136 -14.47 6.75 1.03
C GLN A 136 -13.78 5.41 1.31
N LEU A 137 -13.37 5.15 2.55
CA LEU A 137 -12.83 3.84 2.93
C LEU A 137 -13.88 2.73 2.84
N GLU A 138 -15.12 2.97 3.29
CA GLU A 138 -16.20 2.00 3.12
C GLU A 138 -16.55 1.78 1.64
N THR A 139 -16.43 2.81 0.79
CA THR A 139 -16.51 2.65 -0.67
C THR A 139 -15.42 1.71 -1.19
N LEU A 140 -14.16 1.86 -0.76
CA LEU A 140 -13.06 0.97 -1.14
C LEU A 140 -13.20 -0.47 -0.61
N LYS A 141 -13.91 -0.67 0.51
CA LYS A 141 -14.27 -2.02 0.99
C LYS A 141 -15.34 -2.67 0.13
N LYS A 142 -16.29 -1.88 -0.37
CA LYS A 142 -17.41 -2.37 -1.16
C LYS A 142 -17.06 -2.60 -2.62
N PHE A 143 -16.26 -1.70 -3.20
CA PHE A 143 -15.89 -1.73 -4.61
C PHE A 143 -14.37 -1.69 -4.75
N SER A 144 -13.83 -2.76 -5.31
CA SER A 144 -12.41 -2.92 -5.49
C SER A 144 -11.85 -1.92 -6.52
N PRO A 145 -10.67 -1.32 -6.27
CA PRO A 145 -10.03 -0.45 -7.25
C PRO A 145 -9.44 -1.28 -8.41
N ALA A 146 -9.80 -0.92 -9.64
CA ALA A 146 -9.34 -1.57 -10.87
C ALA A 146 -8.15 -0.84 -11.52
N LYS A 147 -8.10 0.49 -11.39
CA LYS A 147 -6.98 1.33 -11.84
C LYS A 147 -6.71 2.44 -10.84
N PHE A 148 -5.51 2.98 -10.88
CA PHE A 148 -5.23 4.27 -10.27
C PHE A 148 -4.61 5.24 -11.27
N ARG A 149 -4.78 6.53 -10.98
CA ARG A 149 -4.07 7.63 -11.63
C ARG A 149 -3.48 8.55 -10.57
N VAL A 150 -2.23 8.93 -10.75
CA VAL A 150 -1.54 9.94 -9.93
C VAL A 150 -0.95 10.98 -10.86
N TYR A 151 -1.10 12.25 -10.51
CA TYR A 151 -0.45 13.35 -11.24
C TYR A 151 0.94 13.57 -10.66
N VAL A 152 1.92 13.72 -11.55
CA VAL A 152 3.31 13.99 -11.20
C VAL A 152 3.82 15.06 -12.15
N ASP A 153 4.39 16.13 -11.63
CA ASP A 153 4.77 17.33 -12.39
C ASP A 153 3.58 17.80 -13.29
N GLU A 154 3.81 17.94 -14.60
CA GLU A 154 2.80 18.28 -15.62
C GLU A 154 2.16 17.05 -16.30
N LYS A 155 2.54 15.84 -15.90
CA LYS A 155 2.03 14.58 -16.48
C LYS A 155 1.17 13.80 -15.49
N HIS A 156 0.65 12.67 -15.93
CA HIS A 156 0.01 11.70 -15.05
C HIS A 156 0.50 10.30 -15.36
N ILE A 157 0.48 9.46 -14.32
CA ILE A 157 0.76 8.04 -14.41
C ILE A 157 -0.55 7.31 -14.16
N GLU A 158 -0.97 6.49 -15.12
CA GLU A 158 -2.10 5.58 -14.97
C GLU A 158 -1.62 4.13 -15.03
N LYS A 159 -2.07 3.30 -14.08
CA LYS A 159 -1.77 1.86 -14.07
C LYS A 159 -3.01 1.05 -13.71
N THR A 160 -3.15 -0.11 -14.34
CA THR A 160 -4.11 -1.14 -13.96
C THR A 160 -3.62 -1.89 -12.73
N ILE A 161 -4.49 -2.06 -11.74
CA ILE A 161 -4.19 -2.80 -10.53
C ILE A 161 -4.43 -4.29 -10.81
N ARG A 162 -3.37 -5.10 -10.73
CA ARG A 162 -3.49 -6.54 -10.99
C ARG A 162 -4.33 -7.20 -9.88
N PRO A 163 -5.18 -8.20 -10.19
CA PRO A 163 -6.05 -8.84 -9.21
C PRO A 163 -5.34 -9.35 -7.94
N LYS A 164 -4.08 -9.81 -8.09
CA LYS A 164 -3.24 -10.23 -6.95
C LYS A 164 -2.99 -9.14 -5.91
N PHE A 165 -3.02 -7.87 -6.30
CA PHE A 165 -2.80 -6.71 -5.41
C PHE A 165 -4.13 -6.16 -4.86
N VAL A 166 -5.23 -6.36 -5.58
CA VAL A 166 -6.59 -5.96 -5.18
C VAL A 166 -7.08 -6.75 -3.97
N LYS A 167 -6.77 -8.06 -3.92
CA LYS A 167 -7.28 -8.99 -2.90
C LYS A 167 -7.11 -8.49 -1.46
N ASN A 168 -6.12 -7.64 -1.21
CA ASN A 168 -5.79 -7.19 0.13
C ASN A 168 -6.48 -5.88 0.56
N PHE A 169 -7.15 -5.14 -0.32
CA PHE A 169 -7.73 -3.83 0.05
C PHE A 169 -8.78 -3.96 1.16
N TYR A 170 -9.71 -4.90 1.05
CA TYR A 170 -10.74 -5.15 2.05
C TYR A 170 -10.13 -5.52 3.42
N ASP A 171 -9.19 -6.47 3.44
CA ASP A 171 -8.58 -6.97 4.67
C ASP A 171 -7.87 -5.84 5.42
N VAL A 172 -7.17 -4.96 4.70
CA VAL A 172 -6.36 -3.89 5.28
C VAL A 172 -7.20 -2.77 5.84
N ILE A 173 -8.24 -2.36 5.11
CA ILE A 173 -9.14 -1.32 5.58
C ILE A 173 -9.87 -1.80 6.85
N SER A 174 -10.21 -3.09 6.92
CA SER A 174 -10.84 -3.71 8.10
C SER A 174 -9.95 -3.75 9.34
N LEU A 175 -8.64 -3.53 9.20
CA LEU A 175 -7.73 -3.40 10.36
C LEU A 175 -7.75 -1.99 10.98
N ILE A 176 -8.26 -0.99 10.25
CA ILE A 176 -8.15 0.42 10.62
C ILE A 176 -9.49 1.07 10.99
N ILE A 177 -10.59 0.63 10.38
CA ILE A 177 -11.95 1.06 10.74
C ILE A 177 -12.46 0.21 11.89
#